data_AF-A0A8T2RR28-F1
#
_entry.id   AF-A0A8T2RR28-F1
#
_cell.length_a   1.000
_cell.length_b   1.000
_cell.length_c   1.000
_cell.angle_alpha   90.00
_cell.angle_beta   90.00
_cell.angle_gamma   90.00
#
_symmetry.space_group_name_H-M   'P 1'
#
loop_
_entity.id
_entity.type
_entity.pdbx_description
1 polymer ?
#
loop_
_entity_poly.entity_id
_entity_poly.type
_entity_poly.pdbx_seq_one_letter_code
_entity_poly.pdbx_strand_id
1 'polypeptide(L)'
;MGTSGFFRNNPSRIPQILSLVSSLVKLFGPRLLKFFANRKSPTLLGALKTESNAPIDFLSREATASLINTYVYHDFPLSTAEVVEQFNAALQTPELLSAQALKFQQLNEAV
;
A
#
# COMPACT_ATOMS: atom_id res chain seq x y z
N MET A 1 8.15 -4.85 -15.00
CA MET A 1 6.80 -4.36 -14.67
C MET A 1 6.63 -4.58 -13.18
N GLY A 2 6.44 -3.52 -12.38
CA GLY A 2 6.25 -3.65 -10.93
C GLY A 2 4.92 -4.33 -10.58
N THR A 3 4.85 -4.98 -9.44
CA THR A 3 3.68 -5.73 -8.93
C THR A 3 2.46 -4.87 -8.66
N SER A 4 2.63 -3.59 -8.33
CA SER A 4 1.53 -2.61 -8.31
C SER A 4 0.88 -2.44 -9.70
N GLY A 5 1.64 -2.57 -10.79
CA GLY A 5 1.13 -2.66 -12.16
C GLY A 5 0.46 -4.00 -12.48
N PHE A 6 0.96 -5.11 -11.93
CA PHE A 6 0.35 -6.44 -12.12
C PHE A 6 -1.06 -6.51 -11.53
N PHE A 7 -1.26 -6.10 -10.27
CA PHE A 7 -2.59 -6.12 -9.63
C PHE A 7 -3.53 -5.07 -10.21
N ARG A 8 -3.01 -3.92 -10.65
CA ARG A 8 -3.80 -2.93 -11.40
C ARG A 8 -4.44 -3.55 -12.65
N ASN A 9 -3.68 -4.39 -13.37
CA ASN A 9 -4.13 -5.03 -14.60
C ASN A 9 -4.88 -6.36 -14.37
N ASN A 10 -4.77 -6.95 -13.18
CA ASN A 10 -5.39 -8.23 -12.82
C ASN A 10 -6.19 -8.14 -11.51
N PRO A 11 -7.25 -7.31 -11.44
CA PRO A 11 -7.99 -7.08 -10.20
C PRO A 11 -8.69 -8.33 -9.64
N SER A 12 -8.97 -9.34 -10.47
CA SER A 12 -9.56 -10.63 -10.06
C SER A 12 -8.61 -11.51 -9.23
N ARG A 13 -7.30 -11.21 -9.21
CA ARG A 13 -6.29 -11.93 -8.42
C ARG A 13 -6.12 -11.37 -7.01
N ILE A 14 -6.81 -10.28 -6.67
CA ILE A 14 -6.75 -9.71 -5.33
C ILE A 14 -7.66 -10.56 -4.42
N PRO A 15 -7.15 -11.08 -3.29
CA PRO A 15 -7.94 -11.93 -2.39
C PRO A 15 -9.24 -11.27 -1.97
N GLN A 16 -10.37 -12.00 -2.04
CA GLN A 16 -11.69 -11.46 -1.69
C GLN A 16 -11.79 -10.94 -0.26
N ILE A 17 -10.92 -11.41 0.65
CA ILE A 17 -10.80 -10.92 2.03
C ILE A 17 -10.44 -9.43 2.08
N LEU A 18 -9.71 -8.95 1.06
CA LEU A 18 -9.41 -7.55 0.85
C LEU A 18 -10.50 -6.97 -0.05
N SER A 19 -11.58 -6.49 0.57
CA SER A 19 -12.59 -5.75 -0.18
C SER A 19 -11.92 -4.53 -0.82
N LEU A 20 -11.80 -4.54 -2.16
CA LEU A 20 -11.09 -3.54 -2.99
C LEU A 20 -11.59 -2.11 -2.82
N VAL A 21 -12.81 -1.98 -2.32
CA VAL A 21 -13.49 -0.72 -1.99
C VAL A 21 -13.27 -0.29 -0.54
N SER A 22 -12.57 -1.08 0.27
CA SER A 22 -12.19 -0.72 1.63
C SER A 22 -11.25 0.47 1.59
N SER A 23 -11.57 1.47 2.41
CA SER A 23 -10.72 2.63 2.62
C SER A 23 -9.41 2.20 3.28
N LEU A 24 -8.28 2.77 2.82
CA LEU A 24 -6.98 2.56 3.45
C LEU A 24 -6.96 2.90 4.95
N VAL A 25 -7.81 3.85 5.39
CA VAL A 25 -7.97 4.18 6.82
C VAL A 25 -8.44 2.99 7.65
N LYS A 26 -9.25 2.09 7.08
CA LYS A 26 -9.68 0.87 7.81
C LYS A 26 -8.54 -0.13 7.97
N LEU A 27 -7.54 -0.10 7.09
CA LEU A 27 -6.43 -1.07 7.05
C LEU A 27 -5.21 -0.56 7.81
N PHE A 28 -4.85 0.70 7.57
CA PHE A 28 -3.65 1.34 8.12
C PHE A 28 -3.94 2.24 9.32
N GLY A 29 -5.22 2.52 9.60
CA GLY A 29 -5.65 3.30 10.76
C GLY A 29 -5.82 4.80 10.50
N PRO A 30 -6.32 5.55 11.51
CA PRO A 30 -6.73 6.94 11.35
C PRO A 30 -5.57 7.93 11.19
N ARG A 31 -4.33 7.55 11.52
CA ARG A 31 -3.14 8.42 11.33
C ARG A 31 -2.96 8.85 9.88
N LEU A 32 -3.37 8.00 8.94
CA LEU A 32 -3.39 8.26 7.51
C LEU A 32 -4.15 9.54 7.15
N LEU A 33 -5.26 9.84 7.84
CA LEU A 33 -6.14 10.97 7.53
C LEU A 33 -5.42 12.32 7.54
N LYS A 34 -4.39 12.47 8.39
CA LYS A 34 -3.59 13.70 8.48
C LYS A 34 -2.84 14.03 7.18
N PHE A 35 -2.51 13.01 6.39
CA PHE A 35 -1.77 13.15 5.14
C PHE A 35 -2.66 13.32 3.92
N PHE A 36 -3.96 13.01 4.05
CA PHE A 36 -4.94 13.23 2.99
C PHE A 36 -5.73 14.53 3.14
N ALA A 37 -5.59 15.25 4.27
CA ALA A 37 -6.19 16.56 4.54
C ALA A 37 -7.64 16.68 4.06
N ASN A 38 -7.86 17.34 2.90
CA ASN A 38 -9.17 17.62 2.29
C ASN A 38 -9.63 16.58 1.25
N ARG A 39 -8.86 15.52 1.03
CA ARG A 39 -9.20 14.44 0.09
C ARG A 39 -9.71 13.23 0.88
N LYS A 40 -10.70 12.54 0.32
CA LYS A 40 -11.08 11.21 0.83
C LYS A 40 -9.85 10.31 0.76
N SER A 41 -9.59 9.57 1.84
CA SER A 41 -8.64 8.47 1.81
C SER A 41 -8.94 7.58 0.60
N PRO A 42 -7.92 7.16 -0.17
CA PRO A 42 -8.11 6.22 -1.25
C PRO A 42 -8.71 4.92 -0.72
N THR A 43 -9.40 4.20 -1.59
CA THR A 43 -9.63 2.77 -1.42
C THR A 43 -8.38 1.99 -1.81
N LEU A 44 -8.29 0.71 -1.43
CA LEU A 44 -7.23 -0.20 -1.90
C LEU A 44 -7.01 -0.09 -3.42
N LEU A 45 -8.09 -0.18 -4.21
CA LEU A 45 -7.98 -0.08 -5.67
C LEU A 45 -7.59 1.34 -6.13
N GLY A 46 -8.06 2.37 -5.44
CA GLY A 46 -7.69 3.76 -5.73
C GLY A 46 -6.19 4.01 -5.53
N ALA A 47 -5.61 3.42 -4.49
CA ALA A 47 -4.18 3.51 -4.21
C ALA A 47 -3.35 2.77 -5.28
N LEU A 48 -3.76 1.57 -5.71
CA LEU A 48 -3.08 0.85 -6.79
C LEU A 48 -3.14 1.59 -8.15
N LYS A 49 -4.24 2.29 -8.40
CA LYS A 49 -4.46 3.05 -9.63
C LYS A 49 -3.78 4.42 -9.64
N THR A 50 -3.30 4.92 -8.50
CA THR A 50 -2.66 6.23 -8.45
C THR A 50 -1.37 6.23 -9.27
N GLU A 51 -1.21 7.23 -10.12
CA GLU A 51 0.02 7.49 -10.89
C GLU A 51 0.80 8.67 -10.32
N SER A 52 0.26 9.30 -9.26
CA SER A 52 0.94 10.32 -8.49
C SER A 52 2.21 9.75 -7.86
N ASN A 53 3.27 10.55 -7.91
CA ASN A 53 4.53 10.32 -7.19
C ASN A 53 4.62 11.17 -5.92
N ALA A 54 3.49 11.73 -5.44
CA ALA A 54 3.47 12.35 -4.12
C ALA A 54 3.85 11.30 -3.07
N PRO A 55 4.67 11.63 -2.05
CA PRO A 55 5.20 10.64 -1.10
C PRO A 55 4.15 9.76 -0.43
N ILE A 56 3.00 10.34 -0.06
CA ILE A 56 1.88 9.59 0.55
C ILE A 56 1.19 8.65 -0.44
N ASP A 57 1.03 9.08 -1.69
CA ASP A 57 0.41 8.27 -2.75
C ASP A 57 1.33 7.10 -3.11
N PHE A 58 2.63 7.35 -3.19
CA PHE A 58 3.63 6.33 -3.45
C PHE A 58 3.69 5.30 -2.32
N LEU A 59 3.77 5.74 -1.06
CA LEU A 59 3.72 4.83 0.09
C LEU A 59 2.43 4.03 0.12
N SER A 60 1.28 4.68 -0.11
CA SER A 60 -0.03 4.04 -0.10
C SER A 60 -0.14 2.96 -1.18
N ARG A 61 0.40 3.21 -2.38
CA ARG A 61 0.42 2.25 -3.49
C ARG A 61 1.26 1.03 -3.16
N GLU A 62 2.50 1.24 -2.73
CA GLU A 62 3.44 0.13 -2.49
C GLU A 62 3.09 -0.66 -1.23
N ALA A 63 2.65 -0.01 -0.15
CA ALA A 63 2.16 -0.72 1.03
C ALA A 63 0.88 -1.51 0.75
N THR A 64 0.00 -1.02 -0.12
CA THR A 64 -1.16 -1.78 -0.59
C THR A 64 -0.74 -3.03 -1.34
N ALA A 65 0.23 -2.92 -2.26
CA ALA A 65 0.77 -4.07 -2.98
C ALA A 65 1.43 -5.07 -2.03
N SER A 66 2.22 -4.61 -1.03
CA SER A 66 2.81 -5.47 0.00
C SER A 66 1.74 -6.18 0.82
N LEU A 67 0.68 -5.47 1.21
CA LEU A 67 -0.43 -6.05 1.96
C LEU A 67 -1.09 -7.19 1.16
N ILE A 68 -1.38 -6.97 -0.13
CA ILE A 68 -1.90 -8.01 -1.02
C ILE A 68 -0.92 -9.18 -1.12
N ASN A 69 0.37 -8.90 -1.30
CA ASN A 69 1.39 -9.94 -1.40
C ASN A 69 1.46 -10.82 -0.15
N THR A 70 1.25 -10.27 1.06
CA THR A 70 1.18 -11.06 2.30
C THR A 70 0.10 -12.15 2.28
N TYR A 71 -0.98 -11.95 1.51
CA TYR A 71 -2.07 -12.93 1.38
C TYR A 71 -1.91 -13.84 0.17
N VAL A 72 -1.21 -13.39 -0.88
CA VAL A 72 -1.07 -14.12 -2.15
C VAL A 72 0.14 -15.05 -2.11
N TYR A 73 1.25 -14.61 -1.51
CA TYR A 73 2.52 -15.32 -1.50
C TYR A 73 2.88 -15.72 -0.07
N HIS A 74 3.00 -17.02 0.17
CA HIS A 74 3.37 -17.55 1.49
C HIS A 74 4.80 -17.16 1.90
N ASP A 75 5.71 -17.05 0.92
CA ASP A 75 7.11 -16.69 1.14
C ASP A 75 7.35 -15.17 1.10
N PHE A 76 6.30 -14.35 1.13
CA PHE A 76 6.48 -12.90 1.19
C PHE A 76 7.17 -12.52 2.50
N PRO A 77 8.24 -11.69 2.46
CA PRO A 77 9.10 -11.45 3.63
C PRO A 77 8.47 -10.65 4.76
N LEU A 78 7.24 -10.12 4.59
CA LEU A 78 6.54 -9.38 5.62
C LEU A 78 5.17 -10.00 5.93
N SER A 79 4.80 -9.98 7.20
CA SER A 79 3.45 -10.26 7.66
C SER A 79 2.54 -9.05 7.44
N THR A 80 1.22 -9.26 7.38
CA THR A 80 0.25 -8.14 7.29
C THR A 80 0.44 -7.11 8.42
N ALA A 81 0.72 -7.58 9.64
CA ALA A 81 0.99 -6.71 10.78
C ALA A 81 2.25 -5.84 10.59
N GLU A 82 3.32 -6.41 10.05
CA GLU A 82 4.58 -5.70 9.79
C GLU A 82 4.41 -4.63 8.70
N VAL A 83 3.62 -4.92 7.66
CA VAL A 83 3.28 -3.92 6.64
C VAL A 83 2.54 -2.73 7.26
N VAL A 84 1.55 -2.98 8.13
CA VAL A 84 0.80 -1.92 8.82
C VAL A 84 1.67 -1.13 9.79
N GLU A 85 2.56 -1.80 10.53
CA GLU A 85 3.47 -1.16 11.48
C GLU A 85 4.47 -0.26 10.75
N GLN A 86 5.16 -0.80 9.73
CA GLN A 86 6.15 -0.04 8.96
C GLN A 86 5.51 1.13 8.21
N PHE A 87 4.29 0.94 7.68
CA PHE A 87 3.51 2.03 7.09
C PHE A 87 3.28 3.16 8.11
N ASN A 88 2.80 2.84 9.30
CA ASN A 88 2.52 3.82 10.35
C ASN A 88 3.77 4.50 10.89
N ALA A 89 4.90 3.78 10.94
CA ALA A 89 6.19 4.34 11.35
C ALA A 89 6.71 5.40 10.36
N ALA A 90 6.39 5.24 9.07
CA ALA A 90 6.78 6.18 8.02
C ALA A 90 5.92 7.46 7.97
N LEU A 91 4.75 7.48 8.61
CA LEU A 91 3.82 8.62 8.69
C LEU A 91 4.33 9.75 9.60
N GLN A 92 5.53 10.26 9.32
CA GLN A 92 6.20 11.32 10.09
C GLN A 92 6.65 12.46 9.18
N THR A 93 7.43 12.17 8.14
CA THR A 93 7.94 13.17 7.19
C THR A 93 7.87 12.67 5.74
N PRO A 94 7.83 13.57 4.75
CA PRO A 94 7.82 13.20 3.32
C PRO A 94 8.98 12.30 2.89
N GLU A 95 10.16 12.47 3.49
CA GLU A 95 11.35 11.67 3.22
C GLU A 95 11.16 10.23 3.74
N LEU A 96 10.62 10.07 4.94
CA LEU A 96 10.34 8.75 5.53
C LEU A 96 9.25 8.01 4.76
N LEU A 97 8.21 8.73 4.28
CA LEU A 97 7.20 8.16 3.39
C LEU A 97 7.83 7.57 2.13
N SER A 98 8.67 8.37 1.44
CA SER A 98 9.32 7.95 0.19
C SER A 98 10.32 6.80 0.41
N ALA A 99 11.11 6.86 1.49
CA ALA A 99 12.08 5.83 1.83
C ALA A 99 11.40 4.48 2.14
N GLN A 100 10.30 4.51 2.91
CA GLN A 100 9.54 3.30 3.20
C GLN A 100 8.80 2.78 1.97
N ALA A 101 8.29 3.66 1.11
CA ALA A 101 7.68 3.26 -0.16
C ALA A 101 8.66 2.51 -1.06
N LEU A 102 9.92 2.97 -1.15
CA LEU A 102 10.98 2.28 -1.90
C LEU A 102 11.28 0.88 -1.32
N LYS A 103 11.31 0.74 0.02
CA LYS A 103 11.47 -0.58 0.65
C LYS A 103 10.34 -1.52 0.27
N PHE A 104 9.09 -1.06 0.37
CA PHE A 104 7.95 -1.87 -0.05
C PHE A 104 8.02 -2.22 -1.53
N GLN A 105 8.38 -1.27 -2.40
CA GLN A 105 8.56 -1.53 -3.82
C GLN A 105 9.58 -2.66 -4.07
N GLN A 106 10.76 -2.60 -3.43
CA GLN A 106 11.79 -3.63 -3.58
C GLN A 106 11.31 -5.01 -3.14
N LEU A 107 10.59 -5.09 -2.03
CA LEU A 107 10.00 -6.35 -1.55
C LEU A 107 8.92 -6.86 -2.50
N ASN A 108 8.12 -5.95 -3.04
CA ASN A 108 7.05 -6.27 -3.97
C ASN A 108 7.58 -6.69 -5.34
N GLU A 109 8.75 -6.22 -5.77
CA GLU A 109 9.38 -6.60 -7.04
C GLU A 109 10.17 -7.92 -6.95
N ALA A 110 10.44 -8.38 -5.74
CA ALA A 110 11.16 -9.63 -5.47
C ALA A 110 10.27 -10.90 -5.47
N VAL A 111 8.97 -10.75 -5.75
CA VAL A 111 7.98 -11.85 -5.80
C VAL A 111 7.43 -12.14 -7.19
#